data_AF-A0A660Y308-F1
#
_entry.id   AF-A0A660Y308-F1
#
_cell.length_a   1.000
_cell.length_b   1.000
_cell.length_c   1.000
_cell.angle_alpha   90.00
_cell.angle_beta   90.00
_cell.angle_gamma   90.00
#
_symmetry.space_group_name_H-M   'P 1'
#
loop_
_entity.id
_entity.type
_entity.pdbx_description
1 polymer ?
#
loop_
_entity_poly.entity_id
_entity_poly.type
_entity_poly.pdbx_seq_one_letter_code
_entity_poly.pdbx_strand_id
1 'polypeptide(L)' 'MEEFGRLVEVVARLRRECPWDRKQTHESIRPYLIEEAYEVAEAIGSGDDGELKEELGDL' A
#
# COMPACT_ATOMS: atom_id res chain seq x y z
N MET A 1 13.95 3.89 -9.15
CA MET A 1 14.32 4.69 -7.96
C MET A 1 13.54 6.01 -7.92
N GLU A 2 13.41 6.73 -9.04
CA GLU A 2 12.63 7.98 -9.13
C GLU A 2 11.15 7.81 -8.73
N GLU A 3 10.44 6.80 -9.27
CA GLU A 3 9.02 6.55 -8.92
C GLU A 3 8.80 6.19 -7.45
N PHE A 4 9.70 5.42 -6.85
CA PHE A 4 9.63 5.13 -5.41
C PHE A 4 9.85 6.39 -4.57
N GLY A 5 10.76 7.27 -4.99
CA GLY A 5 10.92 8.59 -4.36
C GLY A 5 9.64 9.42 -4.42
N ARG A 6 8.95 9.42 -5.56
CA ARG A 6 7.65 10.08 -5.72
C ARG A 6 6.58 9.50 -4.79
N LEU A 7 6.51 8.18 -4.62
CA LEU A 7 5.61 7.54 -3.66
C LEU A 7 5.88 8.02 -2.23
N VAL A 8 7.16 8.04 -1.82
CA VAL A 8 7.55 8.53 -0.49
C VAL A 8 7.15 9.98 -0.27
N GLU A 9 7.30 10.84 -1.28
CA GLU A 9 6.86 12.24 -1.22
C GLU A 9 5.35 12.38 -1.09
N VAL A 10 4.57 11.56 -1.82
CA VAL A 10 3.10 11.52 -1.70
C VAL A 10 2.69 11.11 -0.29
N VAL A 11 3.24 10.02 0.24
CA VAL A 11 2.97 9.56 1.61
C VAL A 11 3.34 10.64 2.63
N ALA A 12 4.49 11.30 2.48
CA ALA A 12 4.91 12.38 3.37
C ALA A 12 3.93 13.57 3.33
N ARG A 13 3.43 13.94 2.15
CA ARG A 13 2.41 14.98 1.99
C ARG A 13 1.10 14.57 2.64
N LEU A 14 0.63 13.34 2.42
CA LEU A 14 -0.61 12.81 3.01
C LEU A 14 -0.53 12.81 4.54
N ARG A 15 0.55 12.30 5.13
CA ARG A 15 0.75 12.34 6.59
C ARG A 15 0.78 13.77 7.16
N ARG A 16 1.13 14.78 6.34
CA ARG A 16 1.08 16.19 6.74
C ARG A 16 -0.30 16.80 6.56
N GLU A 17 -0.99 16.57 5.46
CA GLU A 17 -2.16 17.33 5.04
C GLU A 17 -3.49 16.60 5.26
N CYS A 18 -3.50 15.26 5.21
CA CYS A 18 -4.69 14.44 5.40
C CYS A 18 -4.88 14.06 6.88
N PRO A 19 -6.01 14.43 7.52
CA PRO A 19 -6.28 14.07 8.91
C PRO A 19 -6.33 12.56 9.16
N TRP A 20 -6.76 11.78 8.16
CA TRP A 20 -6.85 10.32 8.28
C TRP A 20 -5.48 9.65 8.22
N ASP A 21 -4.58 10.08 7.35
CA ASP A 21 -3.21 9.54 7.27
C ASP A 21 -2.37 9.96 8.48
N ARG A 22 -2.56 11.21 8.93
CA ARG A 22 -1.82 11.77 10.07
C ARG A 22 -2.04 10.97 11.36
N LYS A 23 -3.24 10.40 11.56
CA LYS A 23 -3.57 9.62 12.77
C LYS A 23 -3.11 8.16 12.72
N GLN A 24 -2.61 7.66 11.58
CA GLN A 24 -2.23 6.25 11.46
C GLN A 24 -0.96 5.93 12.27
N THR A 25 -0.99 4.79 12.95
CA THR A 25 0.16 4.18 13.65
C THR A 25 0.50 2.83 13.02
N HIS A 26 1.62 2.22 13.41
CA HIS A 26 1.94 0.87 12.94
C HIS A 26 0.86 -0.15 13.33
N GLU A 27 0.25 0.01 14.51
CA GLU A 27 -0.82 -0.85 14.99
C GLU A 27 -2.11 -0.68 14.18
N SER A 28 -2.44 0.55 13.75
CA SER A 28 -3.64 0.78 12.94
C SER A 28 -3.48 0.32 11.50
N ILE A 29 -2.25 0.34 10.96
CA ILE A 29 -1.94 -0.11 9.59
C ILE A 29 -1.81 -1.64 9.51
N ARG A 30 -1.35 -2.29 10.58
CA ARG A 30 -1.10 -3.75 10.61
C ARG A 30 -2.21 -4.63 10.00
N PRO A 31 -3.51 -4.48 10.29
CA PRO A 31 -4.53 -5.34 9.68
C PRO A 31 -4.57 -5.19 8.16
N TYR A 32 -4.46 -3.97 7.64
CA TYR A 32 -4.43 -3.70 6.20
C TYR A 32 -3.19 -4.30 5.56
N LEU A 33 -2.00 -4.11 6.14
CA LEU A 33 -0.77 -4.76 5.63
C LEU A 33 -0.89 -6.28 5.49
N ILE A 34 -1.64 -6.93 6.40
CA ILE A 34 -1.88 -8.37 6.32
C ILE A 34 -2.88 -8.70 5.20
N GLU A 35 -3.94 -7.92 5.05
CA GLU A 35 -4.97 -8.03 4.01
C GLU A 35 -4.33 -7.94 2.61
N GLU A 36 -3.61 -6.86 2.31
CA GLU A 36 -2.94 -6.65 1.01
C GLU A 36 -1.93 -7.77 0.70
N ALA A 37 -1.23 -8.28 1.72
CA ALA A 37 -0.30 -9.40 1.53
C ALA A 37 -1.01 -10.72 1.14
N TYR A 38 -2.25 -10.92 1.61
CA TYR A 38 -3.09 -12.03 1.17
C TYR A 38 -3.66 -11.79 -0.23
N GLU A 39 -4.03 -10.57 -0.57
CA GLU A 39 -4.52 -10.21 -1.91
C GLU A 39 -3.43 -10.39 -2.98
N VAL A 40 -2.20 -9.95 -2.71
CA VAL A 40 -1.03 -10.27 -3.56
C VAL A 40 -0.85 -11.78 -3.72
N ALA A 41 -0.98 -12.55 -2.63
CA ALA A 41 -0.85 -14.01 -2.70
C ALA A 41 -1.97 -14.66 -3.52
N GLU A 42 -3.19 -14.13 -3.45
CA GLU A 42 -4.34 -14.57 -4.25
C GLU A 42 -4.13 -14.25 -5.73
N ALA A 43 -3.69 -13.04 -6.08
CA ALA A 43 -3.37 -12.63 -7.44
C ALA A 43 -2.28 -13.52 -8.08
N ILE A 44 -1.25 -13.87 -7.31
CA ILE A 44 -0.24 -14.86 -7.74
C ILE A 44 -0.88 -16.23 -7.98
N GLY A 45 -1.77 -16.67 -7.08
CA GLY A 45 -2.44 -17.96 -7.17
C GLY A 45 -3.41 -18.07 -8.35
N SER A 46 -4.06 -16.96 -8.73
CA SER A 46 -4.99 -16.88 -9.87
C SER A 46 -4.27 -16.69 -11.21
N GLY A 47 -3.00 -16.25 -11.19
CA GLY A 47 -2.24 -15.94 -12.40
C GLY A 47 -2.71 -14.64 -13.08
N ASP A 48 -3.34 -13.75 -12.34
CA ASP A 48 -3.81 -12.46 -12.83
C ASP A 48 -2.72 -11.39 -12.67
N ASP A 49 -1.96 -11.13 -13.74
CA ASP A 49 -0.91 -10.11 -13.76
C ASP A 49 -1.46 -8.67 -13.60
N GLY A 50 -2.76 -8.47 -13.89
CA GLY A 50 -3.43 -7.20 -13.71
C GLY A 50 -3.66 -6.92 -12.23
N GLU A 51 -4.31 -7.86 -11.57
CA GLU A 51 -4.55 -7.82 -10.12
C GLU A 51 -3.21 -7.76 -9.37
N LEU A 52 -2.24 -8.60 -9.76
CA LEU A 52 -0.93 -8.61 -9.12
C LEU A 52 -0.25 -7.24 -9.14
N LYS A 53 -0.42 -6.47 -10.21
CA LYS A 53 0.14 -5.13 -10.32
C LYS A 53 -0.60 -4.12 -9.43
N GLU A 54 -1.91 -4.29 -9.26
CA GLU A 54 -2.75 -3.44 -8.40
C GLU A 54 -2.36 -3.66 -6.93
N GLU A 55 -2.37 -4.92 -6.48
CA GLU A 55 -2.08 -5.29 -5.10
C GLU A 55 -0.62 -4.99 -4.68
N LEU A 56 0.35 -5.12 -5.61
CA LEU A 56 1.72 -4.68 -5.37
C LEU A 56 1.88 -3.16 -5.29
N GLY A 57 0.87 -2.40 -5.74
CA GLY A 57 0.81 -0.95 -5.59
C GLY A 57 0.27 -0.53 -4.22
N ASP A 58 -0.68 -1.31 -3.68
CA ASP A 58 -1.28 -1.07 -2.37
C ASP A 58 -0.40 -1.59 -1.21
N LEU A 59 0.39 -2.66 -1.44
CA LEU A 59 1.39 -3.22 -0.50
C LEU A 59 2.68 -2.39 -0.35
#